data_AF-A0A3B0IWK1-F1
#
_entry.id   AF-A0A3B0IWK1-F1
#
_cell.length_a   1.000
_cell.length_b   1.000
_cell.length_c   1.000
_cell.angle_alpha   90.00
_cell.angle_beta   90.00
_cell.angle_gamma   90.00
#
_symmetry.space_group_name_H-M   'P 1'
#
loop_
_entity.id
_entity.type
_entity.pdbx_description
1 polymer ?
#
loop_
_entity_poly.entity_id
_entity_poly.type
_entity_poly.pdbx_seq_one_letter_code
_entity_poly.pdbx_strand_id
1 'polypeptide(L)'
;MKSGSSALLCGGILIKEEAKISHFTSITDGAMIISVNNKNVKLNGLDFSRKTNLNGVAARIGEKINTSTMTWNTNESCFVVTSNTAGKTSAVGFASAPESGTDLSGLLKLTQESGATPVSGMDSEIIVDAVSTLADFSSNWYGLVVTSALSNDEVKDVANFIGAVGNLRVFGVTTQYTAVLDRTKEDDIASILKKAKYQRVFTQYSSSTPYAAALAFGRAFSVNFNGNNTTITLKFKQEPGVKAETLTTSHANTLVAKNCNVFVN
;
A
#
# COMPACT_ATOMS: atom_id res chain seq x y z
N MET A 1 6.77 -3.50 0.71
CA MET A 1 5.51 -2.70 0.65
C MET A 1 4.86 -2.93 -0.71
N LYS A 2 3.54 -3.16 -0.77
CA LYS A 2 2.84 -3.46 -2.05
C LYS A 2 3.04 -2.37 -3.12
N SER A 3 3.01 -1.11 -2.72
CA SER A 3 3.39 0.01 -3.58
C SER A 3 4.71 0.59 -3.10
N GLY A 4 5.58 0.97 -4.04
CA GLY A 4 6.83 1.66 -3.71
C GLY A 4 6.54 2.99 -3.03
N SER A 5 7.48 3.46 -2.19
CA SER A 5 7.40 4.79 -1.60
C SER A 5 8.18 5.80 -2.43
N SER A 6 7.68 7.03 -2.47
CA SER A 6 8.43 8.19 -2.95
C SER A 6 9.50 8.59 -1.96
N ALA A 7 10.63 9.08 -2.47
CA ALA A 7 11.57 9.82 -1.64
C ALA A 7 10.96 11.15 -1.19
N LEU A 8 11.41 11.62 -0.03
CA LEU A 8 11.08 12.94 0.46
C LEU A 8 12.30 13.62 1.10
N LEU A 9 12.22 14.94 1.21
CA LEU A 9 13.12 15.74 2.02
C LEU A 9 12.28 16.43 3.08
N CYS A 10 12.45 16.04 4.34
CA CYS A 10 11.92 16.79 5.46
C CYS A 10 12.85 17.96 5.73
N GLY A 11 12.35 19.19 5.64
CA GLY A 11 13.10 20.37 6.05
C GLY A 11 13.38 20.37 7.56
N GLY A 12 14.34 21.19 7.98
CA GLY A 12 14.57 21.46 9.39
C GLY A 12 13.35 22.11 10.04
N ILE A 13 13.21 21.91 11.35
CA ILE A 13 12.13 22.50 12.15
C ILE A 13 12.28 24.01 12.17
N LEU A 14 11.27 24.75 11.71
CA LEU A 14 11.18 26.19 11.91
C LEU A 14 10.67 26.45 13.33
N ILE A 15 11.45 27.19 14.12
CA ILE A 15 10.95 27.68 15.41
C ILE A 15 9.87 28.73 15.17
N LYS A 16 9.07 29.03 16.21
CA LYS A 16 7.93 29.96 16.14
C LYS A 16 8.26 31.30 15.47
N GLU A 17 9.45 31.83 15.73
CA GLU A 17 9.91 33.10 15.15
C GLU A 17 10.19 32.97 13.66
N GLU A 18 10.92 31.95 13.23
CA GLU A 18 11.23 31.70 11.82
C GLU A 18 9.97 31.33 11.01
N ALA A 19 8.98 30.70 11.65
CA ALA A 19 7.70 30.33 11.04
C ALA A 19 6.72 31.52 10.86
N LYS A 20 7.10 32.75 11.25
CA LYS A 20 6.24 33.93 11.05
C LYS A 20 6.04 34.20 9.57
N ILE A 21 4.78 34.27 9.16
CA ILE A 21 4.39 34.51 7.76
C ILE A 21 5.00 35.81 7.17
N SER A 22 5.29 36.80 8.02
CA SER A 22 5.95 38.05 7.63
C SER A 22 7.34 37.86 7.01
N HIS A 23 8.06 36.80 7.38
CA HIS A 23 9.35 36.46 6.75
C HIS A 23 9.20 35.96 5.30
N PHE A 24 8.01 35.50 4.95
CA PHE A 24 7.71 34.99 3.61
C PHE A 24 7.03 36.06 2.76
N THR A 25 6.07 36.82 3.30
CA THR A 25 5.32 37.82 2.53
C THR A 25 6.16 39.00 2.04
N SER A 26 7.36 39.21 2.60
CA SER A 26 8.31 40.20 2.07
C SER A 26 8.98 39.76 0.76
N ILE A 27 8.85 38.49 0.37
CA ILE A 27 9.51 37.91 -0.79
C ILE A 27 8.59 37.92 -2.00
N THR A 28 9.01 38.64 -3.04
CA THR A 28 8.30 38.76 -4.32
C THR A 28 9.02 38.09 -5.49
N ASP A 29 10.31 37.74 -5.32
CA ASP A 29 11.20 37.19 -6.35
C ASP A 29 11.95 35.93 -5.87
N GLY A 30 11.32 35.15 -4.99
CA GLY A 30 11.92 33.98 -4.36
C GLY A 30 12.41 32.93 -5.38
N ALA A 31 13.56 32.33 -5.09
CA ALA A 31 14.18 31.33 -5.94
C ALA A 31 14.99 30.32 -5.13
N MET A 32 15.15 29.11 -5.67
CA MET A 32 16.04 28.07 -5.15
C MET A 32 16.30 26.99 -6.21
N ILE A 33 17.33 26.18 -6.02
CA ILE A 33 17.58 24.97 -6.79
C ILE A 33 17.38 23.77 -5.87
N ILE A 34 16.59 22.78 -6.30
CA ILE A 34 16.41 21.53 -5.56
C ILE A 34 16.67 20.33 -6.46
N SER A 35 17.40 19.33 -5.96
CA SER A 35 17.65 18.10 -6.72
C SER A 35 16.50 17.12 -6.54
N VAL A 36 15.88 16.68 -7.63
CA VAL A 36 14.88 15.60 -7.63
C VAL A 36 15.31 14.56 -8.65
N ASN A 37 15.45 13.31 -8.21
CA ASN A 37 15.94 12.18 -9.00
C ASN A 37 17.27 12.49 -9.71
N ASN A 38 18.21 13.08 -8.97
CA ASN A 38 19.54 13.52 -9.45
C ASN A 38 19.50 14.58 -10.56
N LYS A 39 18.38 15.29 -10.72
CA LYS A 39 18.26 16.42 -11.64
C LYS A 39 17.96 17.70 -10.88
N ASN A 40 18.70 18.75 -11.20
CA ASN A 40 18.47 20.06 -10.62
C ASN A 40 17.20 20.69 -11.19
N VAL A 41 16.28 21.03 -10.31
CA VAL A 41 15.06 21.77 -10.60
C VAL A 41 15.27 23.20 -10.14
N LYS A 42 15.34 24.13 -11.10
CA LYS A 42 15.46 25.56 -10.83
C LYS A 42 14.07 26.15 -10.62
N LEU A 43 13.80 26.71 -9.44
CA LEU A 43 12.58 27.43 -9.12
C LEU A 43 12.91 28.92 -9.02
N ASN A 44 12.21 29.75 -9.79
CA ASN A 44 12.44 31.20 -9.84
C ASN A 44 11.11 31.96 -9.83
N GLY A 45 11.14 33.22 -9.40
CA GLY A 45 9.99 34.14 -9.47
C GLY A 45 8.82 33.71 -8.58
N LEU A 46 9.12 33.17 -7.41
CA LEU A 46 8.14 32.80 -6.40
C LEU A 46 7.75 34.04 -5.58
N ASP A 47 6.52 34.51 -5.78
CA ASP A 47 5.94 35.61 -5.02
C ASP A 47 5.04 35.06 -3.90
N PHE A 48 5.34 35.45 -2.66
CA PHE A 48 4.60 35.07 -1.46
C PHE A 48 3.85 36.24 -0.82
N SER A 49 3.88 37.44 -1.39
CA SER A 49 3.29 38.66 -0.82
C SER A 49 1.81 38.56 -0.46
N ARG A 50 1.07 37.68 -1.14
CA ARG A 50 -0.37 37.45 -0.93
C ARG A 50 -0.68 36.19 -0.10
N LYS A 51 0.32 35.51 0.44
CA LYS A 51 0.12 34.27 1.21
C LYS A 51 -0.19 34.61 2.66
N THR A 52 -1.18 33.93 3.23
CA THR A 52 -1.68 34.19 4.59
C THR A 52 -1.18 33.17 5.62
N ASN A 53 -0.57 32.07 5.17
CA ASN A 53 -0.03 31.00 6.00
C ASN A 53 1.02 30.17 5.24
N LEU A 54 1.75 29.30 5.95
CA LEU A 54 2.82 28.47 5.40
C LEU A 54 2.31 27.37 4.44
N ASN A 55 1.06 26.90 4.60
CA ASN A 55 0.43 26.03 3.61
C ASN A 55 0.29 26.74 2.25
N GLY A 56 -0.05 28.03 2.25
CA GLY A 56 -0.13 28.85 1.05
C GLY A 56 1.23 29.09 0.38
N VAL A 57 2.30 29.19 1.18
CA VAL A 57 3.69 29.25 0.70
C VAL A 57 4.07 27.92 0.04
N ALA A 58 3.85 26.80 0.73
CA ALA A 58 4.10 25.45 0.21
C ALA A 58 3.35 25.19 -1.11
N ALA A 59 2.05 25.53 -1.16
CA ALA A 59 1.24 25.38 -2.37
C ALA A 59 1.79 26.20 -3.55
N ARG A 60 2.25 27.43 -3.31
CA ARG A 60 2.82 28.28 -4.36
C ARG A 60 4.13 27.72 -4.94
N ILE A 61 4.95 27.11 -4.09
CA ILE A 61 6.14 26.38 -4.53
C ILE A 61 5.72 25.13 -5.32
N GLY A 62 4.71 24.40 -4.81
CA GLY A 62 4.07 23.26 -5.44
C GLY A 62 3.60 23.52 -6.88
N GLU A 63 3.07 24.71 -7.15
CA GLU A 63 2.64 25.13 -8.51
C GLU A 63 3.82 25.26 -9.51
N LYS A 64 5.05 25.46 -9.03
CA LYS A 64 6.26 25.65 -9.86
C LYS A 64 7.13 24.40 -9.97
N ILE A 65 7.01 23.46 -9.04
CA ILE A 65 7.78 22.22 -9.02
C ILE A 65 6.95 21.08 -9.62
N ASN A 66 7.34 20.59 -10.81
CA ASN A 66 6.58 19.55 -11.53
C ASN A 66 7.10 18.12 -11.29
N THR A 67 8.28 17.98 -10.69
CA THR A 67 8.92 16.69 -10.39
C THR A 67 8.63 16.18 -8.99
N SER A 68 8.11 17.03 -8.11
CA SER A 68 7.76 16.71 -6.72
C SER A 68 6.59 17.57 -6.26
N THR A 69 6.14 17.36 -5.04
CA THR A 69 5.18 18.23 -4.34
C THR A 69 5.86 18.92 -3.17
N MET A 70 5.25 20.01 -2.68
CA MET A 70 5.69 20.73 -1.49
C MET A 70 4.50 20.86 -0.53
N THR A 71 4.69 20.46 0.72
CA THR A 71 3.69 20.62 1.79
C THR A 71 4.31 21.28 3.01
N TRP A 72 3.45 21.86 3.85
CA TRP A 72 3.81 22.32 5.18
C TRP A 72 3.26 21.33 6.20
N ASN A 73 4.12 20.74 7.02
CA ASN A 73 3.71 19.86 8.11
C ASN A 73 3.54 20.68 9.39
N THR A 74 2.30 21.02 9.74
CA THR A 74 2.00 21.80 10.95
C THR A 74 2.41 21.09 12.24
N ASN A 75 2.41 19.75 12.27
CA ASN A 75 2.75 18.99 13.48
C ASN A 75 4.26 19.02 13.74
N GLU A 76 5.07 18.96 12.68
CA GLU A 76 6.54 18.95 12.77
C GLU A 76 7.15 20.34 12.57
N SER A 77 6.34 21.33 12.18
CA SER A 77 6.77 22.70 11.84
C SER A 77 7.89 22.73 10.78
N CYS A 78 7.74 21.95 9.71
CA CYS A 78 8.72 21.87 8.62
C CYS A 78 8.05 21.84 7.24
N PHE A 79 8.79 22.24 6.21
CA PHE A 79 8.42 22.04 4.82
C PHE A 79 8.86 20.64 4.36
N VAL A 80 8.01 19.94 3.61
CA VAL A 80 8.32 18.60 3.09
C VAL A 80 8.21 18.60 1.58
N VAL A 81 9.30 18.18 0.92
CA VAL A 81 9.32 17.97 -0.53
C VAL A 81 9.19 16.48 -0.81
N THR A 82 8.19 16.06 -1.57
CA THR A 82 7.98 14.62 -1.87
C THR A 82 8.03 14.39 -3.38
N SER A 83 8.92 13.51 -3.83
CA SER A 83 9.06 13.17 -5.25
C SER A 83 7.75 12.60 -5.83
N ASN A 84 7.45 12.95 -7.08
CA ASN A 84 6.29 12.40 -7.80
C ASN A 84 6.53 10.97 -8.28
N THR A 85 7.76 10.47 -8.20
CA THR A 85 8.12 9.09 -8.54
C THR A 85 8.31 8.25 -7.27
N ALA A 86 7.92 6.99 -7.31
CA ALA A 86 8.23 5.99 -6.28
C ALA A 86 9.44 5.13 -6.68
N GLY A 87 9.90 4.27 -5.76
CA GLY A 87 10.96 3.30 -6.03
C GLY A 87 12.33 3.72 -5.50
N LYS A 88 13.29 2.80 -5.51
CA LYS A 88 14.66 3.03 -5.00
C LYS A 88 15.42 4.14 -5.74
N THR A 89 15.02 4.42 -6.98
CA THR A 89 15.60 5.49 -7.80
C THR A 89 14.96 6.85 -7.52
N SER A 90 13.86 6.88 -6.77
CA SER A 90 13.28 8.12 -6.28
C SER A 90 14.22 8.75 -5.27
N ALA A 91 14.54 10.02 -5.47
CA ALA A 91 15.41 10.78 -4.60
C ALA A 91 14.98 12.25 -4.55
N VAL A 92 15.08 12.85 -3.35
CA VAL A 92 15.02 14.30 -3.18
C VAL A 92 16.27 14.71 -2.41
N GLY A 93 17.10 15.52 -3.05
CA GLY A 93 18.33 16.06 -2.46
C GLY A 93 18.10 17.45 -1.86
N PHE A 94 19.11 17.93 -1.14
CA PHE A 94 19.09 19.26 -0.51
C PHE A 94 18.87 20.38 -1.52
N ALA A 95 18.20 21.44 -1.06
CA ALA A 95 18.12 22.69 -1.80
C ALA A 95 19.44 23.47 -1.71
N SER A 96 19.65 24.36 -2.67
CA SER A 96 20.80 25.25 -2.74
C SER A 96 20.39 26.62 -3.28
N ALA A 97 21.25 27.61 -3.04
CA ALA A 97 21.03 28.98 -3.47
C ALA A 97 20.85 29.09 -5.00
N PRO A 98 19.95 29.97 -5.48
CA PRO A 98 19.76 30.23 -6.89
C PRO A 98 20.89 31.13 -7.44
N GLU A 99 20.98 31.22 -8.77
CA GLU A 99 21.86 32.18 -9.46
C GLU A 99 21.35 33.63 -9.34
N SER A 100 20.04 33.81 -9.13
CA SER A 100 19.36 35.11 -9.04
C SER A 100 18.07 35.02 -8.24
N GLY A 101 17.62 36.13 -7.65
CA GLY A 101 16.41 36.22 -6.82
C GLY A 101 16.69 35.95 -5.33
N THR A 102 15.68 36.12 -4.48
CA THR A 102 15.82 35.90 -3.04
C THR A 102 15.93 34.41 -2.73
N ASP A 103 17.02 33.98 -2.09
CA ASP A 103 17.25 32.56 -1.76
C ASP A 103 16.24 32.02 -0.74
N LEU A 104 15.52 30.97 -1.12
CA LEU A 104 14.56 30.28 -0.27
C LEU A 104 15.13 29.04 0.42
N SER A 105 16.28 28.53 -0.02
CA SER A 105 16.81 27.23 0.42
C SER A 105 17.03 27.16 1.93
N GLY A 106 17.66 28.19 2.50
CA GLY A 106 17.84 28.35 3.94
C GLY A 106 16.56 28.72 4.69
N LEU A 107 15.74 29.61 4.12
CA LEU A 107 14.49 30.06 4.74
C LEU A 107 13.48 28.93 4.95
N LEU A 108 13.40 27.99 3.99
CA LEU A 108 12.54 26.81 4.06
C LEU A 108 13.18 25.66 4.86
N LYS A 109 14.42 25.85 5.35
CA LYS A 109 15.27 24.85 5.97
C LYS A 109 15.42 23.56 5.14
N LEU A 110 15.65 23.70 3.84
CA LEU A 110 15.82 22.57 2.92
C LEU A 110 17.29 22.25 2.61
N THR A 111 18.23 22.93 3.27
CA THR A 111 19.67 22.65 3.16
C THR A 111 20.12 21.68 4.24
N GLN A 112 21.23 20.98 4.00
CA GLN A 112 21.84 20.11 5.00
C GLN A 112 22.20 20.88 6.28
N GLU A 113 22.77 22.09 6.13
CA GLU A 113 23.18 22.94 7.25
C GLU A 113 22.00 23.40 8.11
N SER A 114 20.82 23.56 7.49
CA SER A 114 19.59 23.93 8.19
C SER A 114 18.86 22.76 8.87
N GLY A 115 19.42 21.54 8.80
CA GLY A 115 18.90 20.34 9.44
C GLY A 115 17.88 19.55 8.62
N ALA A 116 17.84 19.75 7.30
CA ALA A 116 16.99 18.94 6.44
C ALA A 116 17.44 17.46 6.45
N THR A 117 16.49 16.54 6.35
CA THR A 117 16.73 15.09 6.38
C THR A 117 16.11 14.42 5.16
N PRO A 118 16.93 13.84 4.25
CA PRO A 118 16.42 13.09 3.10
C PRO A 118 15.96 11.69 3.53
N VAL A 119 14.88 11.22 2.93
CA VAL A 119 14.36 9.86 3.06
C VAL A 119 14.27 9.26 1.67
N SER A 120 14.97 8.15 1.44
CA SER A 120 14.99 7.46 0.15
C SER A 120 13.64 6.80 -0.16
N GLY A 121 13.28 6.79 -1.44
CA GLY A 121 12.18 5.96 -1.91
C GLY A 121 12.52 4.48 -1.79
N MET A 122 11.50 3.63 -1.74
CA MET A 122 11.64 2.18 -1.70
C MET A 122 10.88 1.55 -2.86
N ASP A 123 11.42 0.46 -3.42
CA ASP A 123 10.77 -0.32 -4.47
C ASP A 123 9.45 -0.93 -3.97
N SER A 124 8.50 -1.08 -4.89
CA SER A 124 7.34 -1.94 -4.66
C SER A 124 7.81 -3.38 -4.52
N GLU A 125 7.17 -4.10 -3.61
CA GLU A 125 7.37 -5.53 -3.40
C GLU A 125 6.30 -6.31 -4.17
N ILE A 126 6.74 -7.30 -4.94
CA ILE A 126 5.83 -8.20 -5.66
C ILE A 126 5.42 -9.31 -4.69
N ILE A 127 4.11 -9.55 -4.55
CA ILE A 127 3.60 -10.48 -3.54
C ILE A 127 4.16 -11.90 -3.68
N VAL A 128 4.36 -12.38 -4.90
CA VAL A 128 4.90 -13.73 -5.12
C VAL A 128 6.35 -13.85 -4.66
N ASP A 129 7.16 -12.80 -4.81
CA ASP A 129 8.55 -12.77 -4.34
C ASP A 129 8.60 -12.75 -2.81
N ALA A 130 7.69 -12.02 -2.16
CA ALA A 130 7.55 -12.02 -0.71
C ALA A 130 7.18 -13.42 -0.19
N VAL A 131 6.21 -14.09 -0.83
CA VAL A 131 5.79 -15.45 -0.47
C VAL A 131 6.92 -16.46 -0.72
N SER A 132 7.68 -16.31 -1.82
CA SER A 132 8.86 -17.14 -2.10
C SER A 132 9.92 -16.98 -1.02
N THR A 133 10.23 -15.75 -0.64
CA THR A 133 11.20 -15.45 0.42
C THR A 133 10.80 -16.08 1.75
N LEU A 134 9.51 -16.01 2.11
CA LEU A 134 8.99 -16.67 3.32
C LEU A 134 9.04 -18.20 3.23
N ALA A 135 8.84 -18.75 2.03
CA ALA A 135 8.92 -20.18 1.80
C ALA A 135 10.34 -20.72 1.91
N ASP A 136 11.32 -19.94 1.44
CA ASP A 136 12.76 -20.24 1.54
C ASP A 136 13.28 -20.08 2.97
N PHE A 137 12.78 -19.07 3.69
CA PHE A 137 13.16 -18.83 5.08
C PHE A 137 12.67 -19.92 6.03
N SER A 138 11.50 -20.52 5.78
CA SER A 138 10.96 -21.55 6.66
C SER A 138 10.01 -22.54 5.97
N SER A 139 10.24 -23.82 6.25
CA SER A 139 9.31 -24.92 5.91
C SER A 139 8.18 -25.12 6.91
N ASN A 140 8.17 -24.41 8.05
CA ASN A 140 7.30 -24.74 9.20
C ASN A 140 5.87 -24.18 9.10
N TRP A 141 5.54 -23.41 8.07
CA TRP A 141 4.21 -22.84 7.89
C TRP A 141 3.41 -23.59 6.83
N TYR A 142 2.13 -23.82 7.10
CA TYR A 142 1.23 -24.57 6.22
C TYR A 142 0.23 -23.68 5.47
N GLY A 143 -0.35 -22.69 6.15
CA GLY A 143 -1.35 -21.80 5.56
C GLY A 143 -0.82 -20.40 5.27
N LEU A 144 -1.32 -19.81 4.20
CA LEU A 144 -1.09 -18.42 3.81
C LEU A 144 -2.43 -17.71 3.63
N VAL A 145 -2.56 -16.52 4.23
CA VAL A 145 -3.59 -15.53 3.89
C VAL A 145 -2.88 -14.19 3.77
N VAL A 146 -3.12 -13.48 2.67
CA VAL A 146 -2.51 -12.16 2.42
C VAL A 146 -3.48 -11.08 2.85
N THR A 147 -3.01 -10.12 3.65
CA THR A 147 -3.84 -9.03 4.19
C THR A 147 -3.94 -7.84 3.24
N SER A 148 -2.99 -7.69 2.32
CA SER A 148 -3.09 -6.69 1.26
C SER A 148 -4.16 -7.10 0.25
N ALA A 149 -4.97 -6.16 -0.22
CA ALA A 149 -5.87 -6.42 -1.36
C ALA A 149 -5.03 -6.90 -2.54
N LEU A 150 -5.46 -7.95 -3.25
CA LEU A 150 -4.76 -8.51 -4.40
C LEU A 150 -5.62 -8.43 -5.65
N SER A 151 -5.02 -8.15 -6.81
CA SER A 151 -5.65 -8.32 -8.11
C SER A 151 -5.82 -9.80 -8.43
N ASN A 152 -6.69 -10.13 -9.39
CA ASN A 152 -6.87 -11.52 -9.80
C ASN A 152 -5.57 -12.16 -10.33
N ASP A 153 -4.69 -11.37 -10.98
CA ASP A 153 -3.40 -11.87 -11.44
C ASP A 153 -2.41 -12.09 -10.30
N GLU A 154 -2.36 -11.18 -9.32
CA GLU A 154 -1.53 -11.38 -8.11
C GLU A 154 -1.96 -12.65 -7.33
N VAL A 155 -3.27 -12.88 -7.21
CA VAL A 155 -3.79 -14.11 -6.59
C VAL A 155 -3.37 -15.35 -7.39
N LYS A 156 -3.41 -15.30 -8.73
CA LYS A 156 -2.95 -16.39 -9.59
C LYS A 156 -1.46 -16.65 -9.44
N ASP A 157 -0.63 -15.62 -9.35
CA ASP A 157 0.82 -15.77 -9.21
C ASP A 157 1.17 -16.47 -7.89
N VAL A 158 0.51 -16.07 -6.79
CA VAL A 158 0.65 -16.76 -5.49
C VAL A 158 0.10 -18.19 -5.57
N ALA A 159 -1.04 -18.42 -6.21
CA ALA A 159 -1.63 -19.75 -6.37
C ALA A 159 -0.72 -20.69 -7.18
N ASN A 160 -0.11 -20.18 -8.26
CA ASN A 160 0.89 -20.88 -9.06
C ASN A 160 2.09 -21.29 -8.20
N PHE A 161 2.66 -20.34 -7.46
CA PHE A 161 3.79 -20.59 -6.58
C PHE A 161 3.47 -21.67 -5.53
N ILE A 162 2.34 -21.54 -4.82
CA ILE A 162 1.90 -22.48 -3.79
C ILE A 162 1.58 -23.87 -4.37
N GLY A 163 1.10 -23.94 -5.60
CA GLY A 163 0.85 -25.20 -6.31
C GLY A 163 2.12 -25.90 -6.79
N ALA A 164 3.19 -25.15 -7.05
CA ALA A 164 4.44 -25.66 -7.61
C ALA A 164 5.50 -25.98 -6.54
N VAL A 165 5.48 -25.31 -5.40
CA VAL A 165 6.45 -25.51 -4.33
C VAL A 165 6.32 -26.92 -3.71
N GLY A 166 7.46 -27.59 -3.48
CA GLY A 166 7.47 -28.98 -2.99
C GLY A 166 6.91 -29.16 -1.58
N ASN A 167 6.97 -28.11 -0.75
CA ASN A 167 6.35 -28.13 0.59
C ASN A 167 4.84 -27.92 0.47
N LEU A 168 4.08 -28.80 1.10
CA LEU A 168 2.63 -28.74 1.09
C LEU A 168 2.15 -27.47 1.80
N ARG A 169 1.58 -26.52 1.06
CA ARG A 169 1.07 -25.23 1.58
C ARG A 169 -0.31 -24.92 1.03
N VAL A 170 -1.16 -24.20 1.76
CA VAL A 170 -2.51 -23.84 1.30
C VAL A 170 -2.69 -22.33 1.32
N PHE A 171 -3.23 -21.77 0.24
CA PHE A 171 -3.48 -20.34 0.11
C PHE A 171 -4.96 -20.04 0.28
N GLY A 172 -5.30 -19.21 1.27
CA GLY A 172 -6.66 -18.75 1.54
C GLY A 172 -6.95 -17.42 0.86
N VAL A 173 -8.01 -17.40 0.06
CA VAL A 173 -8.49 -16.23 -0.68
C VAL A 173 -9.92 -15.95 -0.25
N THR A 174 -10.16 -14.78 0.33
CA THR A 174 -11.53 -14.30 0.57
C THR A 174 -11.89 -13.29 -0.51
N THR A 175 -13.05 -13.45 -1.14
CA THR A 175 -13.61 -12.45 -2.06
C THR A 175 -14.85 -11.81 -1.46
N GLN A 176 -14.93 -10.48 -1.57
CA GLN A 176 -16.12 -9.71 -1.20
C GLN A 176 -16.89 -9.22 -2.44
N TYR A 177 -16.37 -9.49 -3.65
CA TYR A 177 -16.97 -9.04 -4.90
C TYR A 177 -18.19 -9.90 -5.25
N THR A 178 -19.36 -9.27 -5.37
CA THR A 178 -20.63 -9.95 -5.67
C THR A 178 -20.67 -10.61 -7.05
N ALA A 179 -19.74 -10.29 -7.96
CA ALA A 179 -19.59 -10.97 -9.24
C ALA A 179 -19.44 -12.50 -9.10
N VAL A 180 -18.90 -12.98 -7.96
CA VAL A 180 -18.82 -14.42 -7.67
C VAL A 180 -20.20 -15.08 -7.54
N LEU A 181 -21.25 -14.33 -7.19
CA LEU A 181 -22.63 -14.81 -7.03
C LEU A 181 -23.38 -14.90 -8.37
N ASP A 182 -22.88 -14.23 -9.41
CA ASP A 182 -23.49 -14.22 -10.74
C ASP A 182 -22.97 -15.39 -11.58
N ARG A 183 -23.89 -16.29 -11.98
CA ARG A 183 -23.59 -17.48 -12.79
C ARG A 183 -23.11 -17.19 -14.21
N THR A 184 -23.23 -15.95 -14.68
CA THR A 184 -22.82 -15.53 -16.03
C THR A 184 -21.43 -14.89 -16.04
N LYS A 185 -20.89 -14.56 -14.86
CA LYS A 185 -19.56 -14.00 -14.69
C LYS A 185 -18.53 -15.12 -14.52
N GLU A 186 -17.50 -15.07 -15.35
CA GLU A 186 -16.41 -16.05 -15.39
C GLU A 186 -15.03 -15.40 -15.14
N ASP A 187 -14.99 -14.06 -15.06
CA ASP A 187 -13.81 -13.24 -14.78
C ASP A 187 -13.63 -12.92 -13.29
N ASP A 188 -14.53 -13.41 -12.44
CA ASP A 188 -14.34 -13.38 -10.99
C ASP A 188 -13.26 -14.36 -10.53
N ILE A 189 -12.69 -14.09 -9.36
CA ILE A 189 -11.53 -14.84 -8.87
C ILE A 189 -11.82 -16.33 -8.65
N ALA A 190 -13.03 -16.73 -8.23
CA ALA A 190 -13.33 -18.13 -7.98
C ALA A 190 -13.41 -18.92 -9.31
N SER A 191 -14.08 -18.35 -10.32
CA SER A 191 -14.14 -18.91 -11.67
C SER A 191 -12.75 -19.05 -12.29
N ILE A 192 -11.91 -18.01 -12.17
CA ILE A 192 -10.51 -18.01 -12.63
C ILE A 192 -9.71 -19.14 -11.97
N LEU A 193 -9.75 -19.23 -10.64
CA LEU A 193 -8.99 -20.23 -9.87
C LEU A 193 -9.48 -21.66 -10.18
N LYS A 194 -10.79 -21.86 -10.31
CA LYS A 194 -11.38 -23.14 -10.69
C LYS A 194 -10.93 -23.57 -12.10
N LYS A 195 -11.00 -22.67 -13.09
CA LYS A 195 -10.61 -22.95 -14.47
C LYS A 195 -9.13 -23.34 -14.57
N ALA A 196 -8.27 -22.68 -13.79
CA ALA A 196 -6.85 -22.99 -13.69
C ALA A 196 -6.54 -24.28 -12.90
N LYS A 197 -7.54 -24.88 -12.24
CA LYS A 197 -7.43 -26.15 -11.48
C LYS A 197 -6.42 -26.10 -10.32
N TYR A 198 -6.29 -24.96 -9.65
CA TYR A 198 -5.43 -24.86 -8.47
C TYR A 198 -5.97 -25.73 -7.33
N GLN A 199 -5.19 -26.74 -6.92
CA GLN A 199 -5.63 -27.72 -5.92
C GLN A 199 -5.46 -27.24 -4.47
N ARG A 200 -4.58 -26.26 -4.25
CA ARG A 200 -4.16 -25.82 -2.91
C ARG A 200 -4.61 -24.40 -2.58
N VAL A 201 -5.70 -23.96 -3.20
CA VAL A 201 -6.32 -22.66 -2.95
C VAL A 201 -7.69 -22.88 -2.33
N PHE A 202 -7.91 -22.26 -1.18
CA PHE A 202 -9.19 -22.21 -0.49
C PHE A 202 -9.83 -20.86 -0.75
N THR A 203 -10.91 -20.85 -1.53
CA THR A 203 -11.66 -19.63 -1.85
C THR A 203 -12.92 -19.54 -1.01
N GLN A 204 -13.20 -18.39 -0.41
CA GLN A 204 -14.42 -18.14 0.35
C GLN A 204 -15.04 -16.78 0.00
N TYR A 205 -16.36 -16.74 -0.18
CA TYR A 205 -17.10 -15.49 -0.27
C TYR A 205 -17.52 -15.01 1.12
N SER A 206 -17.30 -13.73 1.41
CA SER A 206 -17.92 -13.04 2.55
C SER A 206 -18.10 -11.56 2.26
N SER A 207 -19.32 -11.06 2.45
CA SER A 207 -19.63 -9.63 2.38
C SER A 207 -19.19 -8.86 3.63
N SER A 208 -19.02 -9.55 4.76
CA SER A 208 -18.78 -8.92 6.06
C SER A 208 -17.31 -8.75 6.42
N THR A 209 -16.41 -9.58 5.88
CA THR A 209 -14.96 -9.49 6.17
C THR A 209 -14.11 -9.90 4.96
N PRO A 210 -12.98 -9.22 4.71
CA PRO A 210 -12.01 -9.63 3.69
C PRO A 210 -11.12 -10.80 4.13
N TYR A 211 -11.31 -11.37 5.34
CA TYR A 211 -10.42 -12.39 5.91
C TYR A 211 -11.15 -13.65 6.41
N ALA A 212 -12.33 -13.97 5.86
CA ALA A 212 -13.11 -15.15 6.26
C ALA A 212 -12.31 -16.47 6.14
N ALA A 213 -11.49 -16.60 5.09
CA ALA A 213 -10.62 -17.76 4.90
C ALA A 213 -9.64 -17.99 6.06
N ALA A 214 -9.17 -16.93 6.73
CA ALA A 214 -8.29 -17.05 7.89
C ALA A 214 -9.02 -17.70 9.09
N LEU A 215 -10.30 -17.39 9.27
CA LEU A 215 -11.14 -17.97 10.32
C LEU A 215 -11.44 -19.44 10.05
N ALA A 216 -11.72 -19.80 8.79
CA ALA A 216 -11.85 -21.18 8.35
C ALA A 216 -10.54 -21.97 8.61
N PHE A 217 -9.38 -21.38 8.29
CA PHE A 217 -8.07 -21.98 8.56
C PHE A 217 -7.77 -22.15 10.04
N GLY A 218 -8.10 -21.18 10.89
CA GLY A 218 -7.92 -21.30 12.34
C GLY A 218 -8.65 -22.52 12.92
N ARG A 219 -9.82 -22.87 12.35
CA ARG A 219 -10.54 -24.10 12.70
C ARG A 219 -9.90 -25.33 12.08
N ALA A 220 -9.63 -25.30 10.78
CA ALA A 220 -9.10 -26.45 10.05
C ALA A 220 -7.72 -26.91 10.53
N PHE A 221 -6.87 -25.97 10.96
CA PHE A 221 -5.49 -26.26 11.37
C PHE A 221 -5.34 -26.63 12.85
N SER A 222 -6.44 -26.68 13.61
CA SER A 222 -6.43 -27.15 15.01
C SER A 222 -6.55 -28.67 15.16
N VAL A 223 -6.59 -29.41 14.03
CA VAL A 223 -6.66 -30.87 14.02
C VAL A 223 -5.37 -31.48 14.57
N ASN A 224 -5.49 -32.31 15.61
CA ASN A 224 -4.38 -33.10 16.14
C ASN A 224 -4.30 -34.47 15.45
N PHE A 225 -3.36 -34.65 14.53
CA PHE A 225 -3.19 -35.90 13.77
C PHE A 225 -2.77 -37.11 14.61
N ASN A 226 -2.31 -36.92 15.85
CA ASN A 226 -1.98 -38.02 16.78
C ASN A 226 -3.16 -38.40 17.70
N GLY A 227 -4.29 -37.69 17.64
CA GLY A 227 -5.47 -37.95 18.47
C GLY A 227 -6.55 -38.72 17.74
N ASN A 228 -7.37 -39.47 18.48
CA ASN A 228 -8.54 -40.15 17.93
C ASN A 228 -9.67 -39.16 17.61
N ASN A 229 -10.29 -39.28 16.43
CA ASN A 229 -11.46 -38.50 15.98
C ASN A 229 -11.30 -36.97 16.00
N THR A 230 -10.10 -36.47 15.73
CA THR A 230 -9.79 -35.03 15.76
C THR A 230 -9.97 -34.32 14.42
N THR A 231 -10.14 -35.04 13.31
CA THR A 231 -10.36 -34.46 11.98
C THR A 231 -11.74 -33.82 11.88
N ILE A 232 -11.82 -32.57 11.46
CA ILE A 232 -13.07 -31.80 11.42
C ILE A 232 -13.50 -31.54 9.99
N THR A 233 -14.72 -31.92 9.63
CA THR A 233 -15.40 -31.41 8.44
C THR A 233 -15.99 -30.04 8.75
N LEU A 234 -15.61 -29.01 7.98
CA LEU A 234 -16.05 -27.63 8.22
C LEU A 234 -17.54 -27.37 7.92
N LYS A 235 -18.21 -28.25 7.17
CA LYS A 235 -19.62 -28.13 6.84
C LYS A 235 -20.46 -27.96 8.12
N PHE A 236 -21.30 -26.91 8.14
CA PHE A 236 -22.17 -26.53 9.27
C PHE A 236 -21.47 -26.15 10.58
N LYS A 237 -20.15 -25.91 10.54
CA LYS A 237 -19.44 -25.32 11.68
C LYS A 237 -19.61 -23.81 11.66
N GLN A 238 -19.62 -23.22 12.86
CA GLN A 238 -19.72 -21.77 13.04
C GLN A 238 -18.42 -21.09 12.60
N GLU A 239 -18.47 -19.85 12.15
CA GLU A 239 -17.30 -18.98 11.93
C GLU A 239 -17.40 -17.75 12.86
N PRO A 240 -16.83 -17.82 14.08
CA PRO A 240 -16.93 -16.73 15.04
C PRO A 240 -16.38 -15.42 14.47
N GLY A 241 -17.14 -14.34 14.60
CA GLY A 241 -16.76 -13.02 14.09
C GLY A 241 -17.04 -12.80 12.60
N VAL A 242 -17.49 -13.82 11.85
CA VAL A 242 -17.97 -13.69 10.47
C VAL A 242 -19.50 -13.65 10.50
N LYS A 243 -20.10 -12.63 9.88
CA LYS A 243 -21.55 -12.58 9.74
C LYS A 243 -21.96 -13.57 8.63
N ALA A 244 -22.88 -14.47 8.94
CA ALA A 244 -23.43 -15.41 7.98
C ALA A 244 -24.12 -14.68 6.82
N GLU A 245 -23.91 -15.17 5.60
CA GLU A 245 -24.53 -14.65 4.38
C GLU A 245 -25.97 -15.16 4.27
N THR A 246 -26.89 -14.27 3.92
CA THR A 246 -28.25 -14.64 3.51
C THR A 246 -28.29 -14.71 1.98
N LEU A 247 -28.22 -15.92 1.43
CA LEU A 247 -28.16 -16.16 -0.01
C LEU A 247 -29.40 -16.87 -0.53
N THR A 248 -29.77 -16.58 -1.79
CA THR A 248 -30.76 -17.41 -2.49
C THR A 248 -30.14 -18.77 -2.83
N THR A 249 -30.98 -19.80 -3.02
CA THR A 249 -30.51 -21.12 -3.49
C THR A 249 -29.72 -21.01 -4.79
N SER A 250 -30.09 -20.09 -5.69
CA SER A 250 -29.36 -19.83 -6.92
C SER A 250 -27.95 -19.32 -6.65
N HIS A 251 -27.79 -18.32 -5.78
CA HIS A 251 -26.48 -17.79 -5.40
C HIS A 251 -25.59 -18.86 -4.73
N ALA A 252 -26.16 -19.65 -3.82
CA ALA A 252 -25.43 -20.74 -3.17
C ALA A 252 -24.96 -21.80 -4.18
N ASN A 253 -25.83 -22.18 -5.12
CA ASN A 253 -25.48 -23.10 -6.20
C ASN A 253 -24.39 -22.54 -7.14
N THR A 254 -24.42 -21.23 -7.43
CA THR A 254 -23.36 -20.57 -8.20
C THR A 254 -22.01 -20.66 -7.48
N LEU A 255 -21.96 -20.39 -6.18
CA LEU A 255 -20.73 -20.49 -5.38
C LEU A 255 -20.18 -21.92 -5.38
N VAL A 256 -21.03 -22.92 -5.17
CA VAL A 256 -20.66 -24.34 -5.27
C VAL A 256 -20.11 -24.66 -6.66
N ALA A 257 -20.79 -24.21 -7.72
CA ALA A 257 -20.33 -24.42 -9.09
C ALA A 257 -18.98 -23.74 -9.37
N LYS A 258 -18.63 -22.67 -8.67
CA LYS A 258 -17.33 -21.98 -8.79
C LYS A 258 -16.26 -22.47 -7.80
N ASN A 259 -16.52 -23.54 -7.04
CA ASN A 259 -15.66 -24.01 -5.94
C ASN A 259 -15.36 -22.93 -4.89
N CYS A 260 -16.32 -22.05 -4.64
CA CYS A 260 -16.22 -20.98 -3.66
C CYS A 260 -17.00 -21.35 -2.39
N ASN A 261 -16.34 -21.36 -1.25
CA ASN A 261 -16.96 -21.63 0.04
C ASN A 261 -17.74 -20.41 0.54
N VAL A 262 -18.67 -20.61 1.47
CA VAL A 262 -19.42 -19.54 2.10
C VAL A 262 -19.94 -19.98 3.46
N PHE A 263 -20.04 -19.04 4.40
CA PHE A 263 -20.72 -19.21 5.68
C PHE A 263 -22.13 -18.63 5.58
N VAL A 264 -23.16 -19.46 5.71
CA VAL A 264 -24.57 -19.10 5.53
C VAL A 264 -25.40 -19.42 6.77
N ASN A 265 -26.57 -18.79 6.90
CA ASN A 265 -27.54 -19.01 7.98
C ASN A 265 -28.51 -20.17 7.72
#